data_AF-W1PER0-F1
#
_entry.id   AF-W1PER0-F1
#
_cell.length_a   1.000
_cell.length_b   1.000
_cell.length_c   1.000
_cell.angle_alpha   90.00
_cell.angle_beta   90.00
_cell.angle_gamma   90.00
#
_symmetry.space_group_name_H-M   'P 1'
#
loop_
_entity.id
_entity.type
_entity.pdbx_description
1 polymer ?
#
loop_
_entity_poly.entity_id
_entity_poly.type
_entity_poly.pdbx_seq_one_letter_code
_entity_poly.pdbx_strand_id
1 'polypeptide(L)'
;MFEDVVCASKTTDATVLILGLDIQIEAECRDRNDIFLSGQQVELINIVMAIAGGLIMSGGVDINLTKNNWFVRAMLWAGSPDGQTIYPIGYGMRYSYFNYTLKSIPDVGDLSLSQNQLFHKVTYTNDAPTRPPSCASVLVSDSSCK
;
A
#
# COMPACT_ATOMS: atom_id res chain seq x y z
N MET A 1 -14.21 8.13 33.07
CA MET A 1 -12.84 7.82 32.60
C MET A 1 -12.40 8.69 31.42
N PHE A 2 -13.31 9.19 30.56
CA PHE A 2 -12.94 10.08 29.43
C PHE A 2 -13.31 11.57 29.61
N GLU A 3 -13.81 11.97 30.78
CA GLU A 3 -14.36 13.31 31.01
C GLU A 3 -13.37 14.44 30.70
N ASP A 4 -12.12 14.31 31.13
CA ASP A 4 -11.10 15.35 30.92
C ASP A 4 -10.82 15.55 29.43
N VAL A 5 -10.70 14.45 28.67
CA VAL A 5 -10.47 14.49 27.22
C VAL A 5 -11.69 15.05 26.49
N VAL A 6 -12.90 14.71 26.93
CA VAL A 6 -14.15 15.24 26.39
C VAL A 6 -14.26 16.75 26.60
N CYS A 7 -13.91 17.23 27.79
CA CYS A 7 -13.89 18.67 28.08
C CYS A 7 -12.84 19.40 27.24
N ALA A 8 -11.64 18.85 27.13
CA ALA A 8 -10.57 19.44 26.31
C ALA A 8 -10.97 19.49 24.82
N SER A 9 -11.57 18.44 24.29
CA SER A 9 -11.96 18.35 22.87
C SER A 9 -12.99 19.43 22.46
N LYS A 10 -13.76 19.96 23.41
CA LYS A 10 -14.77 21.01 23.13
C LYS A 10 -14.16 22.39 22.88
N THR A 11 -12.95 22.64 23.36
CA THR A 11 -12.31 23.96 23.30
C THR A 11 -11.13 24.01 22.33
N THR A 12 -10.73 22.87 21.76
CA THR A 12 -9.60 22.76 20.85
C THR A 12 -9.95 23.11 19.42
N ASP A 13 -9.08 23.88 18.75
CA ASP A 13 -9.21 24.18 17.32
C ASP A 13 -8.80 23.00 16.41
N ALA A 14 -7.93 22.13 16.90
CA ALA A 14 -7.46 20.95 16.19
C ALA A 14 -7.13 19.81 17.16
N THR A 15 -7.46 18.60 16.75
CA THR A 15 -7.24 17.38 17.53
C THR A 15 -6.37 16.41 16.76
N VAL A 16 -5.35 15.88 17.44
CA VAL A 16 -4.51 14.78 16.95
C VAL A 16 -4.62 13.65 17.94
N LEU A 17 -5.18 12.52 17.49
CA LEU A 17 -5.37 11.34 18.32
C LEU A 17 -4.33 10.29 17.95
N ILE A 18 -3.45 9.96 18.90
CA ILE A 18 -2.38 8.98 18.72
C ILE A 18 -2.77 7.68 19.42
N LEU A 19 -2.82 6.61 18.64
CA LEU A 19 -3.28 5.29 19.06
C LEU A 19 -2.33 4.23 18.53
N GLY A 20 -2.45 3.02 19.07
CA GLY A 20 -1.60 1.93 18.66
C GLY A 20 -1.45 0.90 19.75
N LEU A 21 -0.38 0.14 19.64
CA LEU A 21 -0.06 -0.95 20.54
C LEU A 21 1.10 -0.57 21.43
N ASP A 22 1.20 -1.27 22.53
CA ASP A 22 2.33 -1.23 23.43
C ASP A 22 3.08 -2.56 23.33
N ILE A 23 4.35 -2.57 23.73
CA ILE A 23 5.20 -3.77 23.72
C ILE A 23 4.66 -4.89 24.65
N GLN A 24 3.77 -4.54 25.56
CA GLN A 24 3.04 -5.50 26.40
C GLN A 24 1.92 -6.22 25.65
N ILE A 25 1.57 -5.80 24.44
CA ILE A 25 0.51 -6.38 23.62
C ILE A 25 1.12 -7.12 22.43
N GLU A 26 2.14 -6.54 21.81
CA GLU A 26 2.87 -7.12 20.69
C GLU A 26 4.36 -6.80 20.81
N ALA A 27 5.21 -7.81 20.65
CA ALA A 27 6.66 -7.68 20.64
C ALA A 27 7.26 -8.85 19.84
N GLU A 28 8.57 -8.83 19.56
CA GLU A 28 9.23 -10.00 18.96
C GLU A 28 8.97 -11.26 19.79
N CYS A 29 8.57 -12.34 19.12
CA CYS A 29 8.15 -13.60 19.76
C CYS A 29 6.89 -13.50 20.63
N ARG A 30 6.13 -12.40 20.52
CA ARG A 30 4.83 -12.18 21.15
C ARG A 30 3.85 -11.69 20.09
N ASP A 31 3.60 -12.57 19.13
CA ASP A 31 2.72 -12.30 18.01
C ASP A 31 1.25 -12.31 18.45
N ARG A 32 0.45 -11.49 17.78
CA ARG A 32 -1.00 -11.49 17.92
C ARG A 32 -1.64 -12.25 16.77
N ASN A 33 -2.86 -12.72 17.01
CA ASN A 33 -3.69 -13.35 15.98
C ASN A 33 -4.65 -12.35 15.30
N ASP A 34 -4.69 -11.10 15.78
CA ASP A 34 -5.53 -10.04 15.25
C ASP A 34 -4.79 -8.69 15.31
N ILE A 35 -5.14 -7.80 14.39
CA ILE A 35 -4.57 -6.45 14.29
C ILE A 35 -5.54 -5.36 14.74
N PHE A 36 -6.63 -5.72 15.43
CA PHE A 36 -7.61 -4.72 15.85
C PHE A 36 -7.05 -3.84 16.97
N LEU A 37 -7.58 -2.62 17.08
CA LEU A 37 -7.32 -1.72 18.20
C LEU A 37 -7.77 -2.36 19.51
N SER A 38 -6.83 -2.54 20.44
CA SER A 38 -7.09 -3.15 21.74
C SER A 38 -7.73 -2.19 22.75
N GLY A 39 -8.49 -2.73 23.70
CA GLY A 39 -9.03 -1.97 24.83
C GLY A 39 -10.11 -0.96 24.43
N GLN A 40 -10.11 0.22 25.07
CA GLN A 40 -11.12 1.25 24.85
C GLN A 40 -10.71 2.27 23.78
N GLN A 41 -9.69 1.99 22.97
CA GLN A 41 -9.21 2.92 21.94
C GLN A 41 -10.28 3.21 20.88
N VAL A 42 -11.09 2.21 20.52
CA VAL A 42 -12.22 2.39 19.58
C VAL A 42 -13.29 3.31 20.16
N GLU A 43 -13.61 3.15 21.44
CA GLU A 43 -14.57 4.02 22.14
C GLU A 43 -14.06 5.47 22.21
N LEU A 44 -12.77 5.65 22.52
CA LEU A 44 -12.10 6.94 22.53
C LEU A 44 -12.14 7.62 21.16
N ILE A 45 -11.88 6.89 20.07
CA ILE A 45 -11.99 7.42 18.69
C ILE A 45 -13.40 7.93 18.44
N ASN A 46 -14.41 7.11 18.73
CA ASN A 46 -15.79 7.46 18.43
C ASN A 46 -16.24 8.72 19.19
N ILE A 47 -15.84 8.86 20.46
CA ILE A 47 -16.19 10.02 21.29
C ILE A 47 -15.44 11.27 20.81
N VAL A 48 -14.10 11.20 20.71
CA VAL A 48 -13.26 12.37 20.41
C VAL A 48 -13.50 12.88 19.00
N MET A 49 -13.57 11.97 18.01
CA MET A 49 -13.80 12.37 16.62
C MET A 49 -15.20 12.95 16.43
N ALA A 50 -16.22 12.44 17.12
CA ALA A 50 -17.56 13.01 17.03
C ALA A 50 -17.67 14.45 17.61
N ILE A 51 -16.82 14.79 18.59
CA ILE A 51 -16.84 16.11 19.24
C ILE A 51 -16.04 17.14 18.44
N ALA A 52 -14.78 16.84 18.15
CA ALA A 52 -13.84 17.80 17.59
C ALA A 52 -13.45 17.51 16.13
N GLY A 53 -13.64 16.27 15.68
CA GLY A 53 -12.99 15.74 14.48
C GLY A 53 -11.46 15.84 14.59
N GLY A 54 -10.76 15.44 13.53
CA GLY A 54 -9.31 15.67 13.46
C GLY A 54 -8.50 14.62 12.70
N LEU A 55 -7.24 14.51 13.10
CA LEU A 55 -6.25 13.58 12.55
C LEU A 55 -6.09 12.37 13.48
N ILE A 56 -6.06 11.18 12.89
CA ILE A 56 -5.70 9.94 13.59
C ILE A 56 -4.30 9.50 13.17
N MET A 57 -3.48 9.19 14.17
CA MET A 57 -2.16 8.60 14.02
C MET A 57 -2.18 7.19 14.59
N SER A 58 -1.78 6.18 13.81
CA SER A 58 -1.64 4.81 14.30
C SER A 58 -0.54 4.04 13.58
N GLY A 59 -0.15 2.88 14.09
CA GLY A 59 0.82 1.99 13.44
C GLY A 59 0.52 0.52 13.75
N GLY A 60 0.69 -0.37 12.76
CA GLY A 60 0.55 -1.83 12.95
C GLY A 60 -0.83 -2.30 13.40
N VAL A 61 -1.88 -1.48 13.18
CA VAL A 61 -3.26 -1.81 13.57
C VAL A 61 -4.25 -1.47 12.49
N ASP A 62 -5.34 -2.26 12.45
CA ASP A 62 -6.50 -2.01 11.60
C ASP A 62 -7.32 -0.83 12.14
N ILE A 63 -7.35 0.24 11.35
CA ILE A 63 -8.15 1.45 11.59
C ILE A 63 -9.30 1.59 10.59
N ASN A 64 -9.76 0.51 9.95
CA ASN A 64 -10.81 0.56 8.92
C ASN A 64 -12.11 1.21 9.41
N LEU A 65 -12.40 1.16 10.71
CA LEU A 65 -13.54 1.86 11.33
C LEU A 65 -13.55 3.39 11.05
N THR A 66 -12.37 3.96 10.78
CA THR A 66 -12.19 5.39 10.54
C THR A 66 -12.39 5.77 9.08
N LYS A 67 -12.28 4.81 8.14
CA LYS A 67 -12.25 5.03 6.68
C LYS A 67 -13.46 5.81 6.15
N ASN A 68 -14.65 5.48 6.66
CA ASN A 68 -15.92 6.07 6.21
C ASN A 68 -16.43 7.15 7.17
N ASN A 69 -15.63 7.56 8.16
CA ASN A 69 -16.03 8.55 9.14
C ASN A 69 -15.63 9.95 8.66
N TRP A 70 -16.63 10.79 8.35
CA TRP A 70 -16.42 12.16 7.86
C TRP A 70 -15.80 13.10 8.90
N PHE A 71 -15.85 12.76 10.18
CA PHE A 71 -15.19 13.54 11.24
C PHE A 71 -13.66 13.37 11.23
N VAL A 72 -13.17 12.27 10.66
CA VAL A 72 -11.74 12.01 10.50
C VAL A 72 -11.27 12.73 9.25
N ARG A 73 -10.57 13.85 9.44
CA ARG A 73 -10.09 14.70 8.34
C ARG A 73 -8.83 14.15 7.68
N ALA A 74 -8.03 13.42 8.43
CA ALA A 74 -6.79 12.83 7.95
C ALA A 74 -6.44 11.58 8.76
N MET A 75 -5.68 10.69 8.14
CA MET A 75 -5.11 9.50 8.75
C MET A 75 -3.64 9.46 8.39
N LEU A 76 -2.78 9.27 9.38
CA LEU A 76 -1.37 9.00 9.18
C LEU A 76 -1.07 7.67 9.83
N TRP A 77 -0.67 6.72 8.99
CA TRP A 77 -0.40 5.37 9.39
C TRP A 77 1.11 5.10 9.29
N ALA A 78 1.70 4.78 10.43
CA ALA A 78 3.12 4.61 10.63
C ALA A 78 3.39 3.17 11.08
N GLY A 79 3.27 2.22 10.16
CA GLY A 79 3.53 0.80 10.41
C GLY A 79 3.59 -0.01 9.11
N SER A 80 4.11 -1.22 9.20
CA SER A 80 4.09 -2.17 8.08
C SER A 80 2.70 -2.79 7.93
N PRO A 81 2.23 -3.09 6.70
CA PRO A 81 0.98 -3.81 6.48
C PRO A 81 1.13 -5.28 6.84
N ASP A 82 0.74 -5.60 8.06
CA ASP A 82 0.55 -6.95 8.57
C ASP A 82 -0.94 -7.29 8.62
N GLY A 83 -1.64 -7.22 7.49
CA GLY A 83 -3.05 -7.62 7.42
C GLY A 83 -3.83 -7.12 6.21
N GLN A 84 -5.15 -7.07 6.34
CA GLN A 84 -6.05 -6.72 5.24
C GLN A 84 -5.88 -5.24 4.87
N THR A 85 -5.46 -4.99 3.62
CA THR A 85 -5.14 -3.63 3.13
C THR A 85 -6.38 -2.73 3.08
N ILE A 86 -6.42 -1.70 3.95
CA ILE A 86 -7.39 -0.59 3.89
C ILE A 86 -7.18 0.24 2.61
N TYR A 87 -5.92 0.39 2.21
CA TYR A 87 -5.45 1.05 1.00
C TYR A 87 -4.49 0.13 0.22
N PRO A 88 -4.45 0.21 -1.12
CA PRO A 88 -3.55 -0.63 -1.90
C PRO A 88 -2.08 -0.31 -1.61
N ILE A 89 -1.19 -1.30 -1.81
CA ILE A 89 0.25 -1.13 -1.62
C ILE A 89 0.75 0.05 -2.48
N GLY A 90 1.55 0.93 -1.88
CA GLY A 90 2.07 2.14 -2.53
C GLY A 90 1.10 3.32 -2.57
N TYR A 91 -0.11 3.19 -2.01
CA TYR A 91 -1.03 4.30 -1.87
C TYR A 91 -0.57 5.27 -0.77
N GLY A 92 -0.54 6.55 -1.10
CA GLY A 92 -0.22 7.60 -0.15
C GLY A 92 -0.59 8.96 -0.70
N MET A 93 -1.14 9.81 0.19
CA MET A 93 -1.38 11.21 -0.15
C MET A 93 -0.08 12.01 0.00
N ARG A 94 0.01 13.11 -0.75
CA ARG A 94 1.16 14.00 -0.77
C ARG A 94 0.66 15.41 -0.52
N TYR A 95 1.49 16.26 0.08
CA TYR A 95 1.17 17.67 0.27
C TYR A 95 1.19 18.48 -1.05
N SER A 96 1.68 17.88 -2.14
CA SER A 96 1.73 18.47 -3.48
C SER A 96 1.30 17.47 -4.56
N TYR A 97 0.98 17.99 -5.75
CA TYR A 97 0.60 17.18 -6.90
C TYR A 97 1.81 16.85 -7.77
N PHE A 98 1.86 15.61 -8.26
CA PHE A 98 2.84 15.18 -9.24
C PHE A 98 2.11 14.76 -10.49
N ASN A 99 2.59 15.23 -11.64
CA ASN A 99 2.08 14.84 -12.94
C ASN A 99 3.07 13.86 -13.58
N TYR A 100 2.60 12.67 -13.94
CA TYR A 100 3.42 11.63 -14.54
C TYR A 100 3.11 11.51 -16.02
N THR A 101 4.14 11.56 -16.84
CA THR A 101 4.05 11.18 -18.24
C THR A 101 4.55 9.76 -18.39
N LEU A 102 3.69 8.88 -18.92
CA LEU A 102 4.13 7.55 -19.29
C LEU A 102 5.07 7.68 -20.48
N LYS A 103 6.35 7.41 -20.24
CA LYS A 103 7.32 7.25 -21.31
C LYS A 103 7.25 5.79 -21.75
N SER A 104 6.53 5.53 -22.84
CA SER A 104 6.62 4.21 -23.47
C SER A 104 8.05 4.00 -23.97
N ILE A 105 8.54 2.78 -23.80
CA ILE A 105 9.66 2.30 -24.60
C ILE A 105 9.18 2.33 -26.06
N PRO A 106 9.97 2.85 -27.02
CA PRO A 106 9.57 2.79 -28.42
C PRO A 106 9.25 1.34 -28.79
N ASP A 107 8.05 1.11 -29.31
CA ASP A 107 7.62 -0.19 -29.79
C ASP A 107 8.64 -0.67 -30.84
N VAL A 108 9.35 -1.73 -30.48
CA VAL A 108 10.20 -2.52 -31.38
C VAL A 108 11.35 -1.71 -32.00
N GLY A 109 12.51 -1.73 -31.34
CA GLY A 109 13.75 -1.69 -32.09
C GLY A 109 13.86 -2.99 -32.89
N ASP A 110 14.08 -2.91 -34.20
CA ASP A 110 14.47 -4.09 -34.99
C ASP A 110 15.74 -4.67 -34.37
N LEU A 111 15.57 -5.72 -33.56
CA LEU A 111 16.66 -6.52 -33.04
C LEU A 111 17.29 -7.23 -34.23
N SER A 112 18.37 -6.66 -34.75
CA SER A 112 19.17 -7.28 -35.79
C SER A 112 19.87 -8.50 -35.19
N LEU A 113 19.29 -9.67 -35.41
CA LEU A 113 19.87 -10.95 -35.00
C LEU A 113 21.17 -11.17 -35.78
N SER A 114 22.28 -11.42 -35.09
CA SER A 114 23.55 -11.75 -35.75
C SER A 114 23.51 -13.19 -36.29
N GLN A 115 24.27 -13.48 -37.35
CA GLN A 115 24.23 -14.78 -38.05
C GLN A 115 24.60 -16.00 -37.17
N ASN A 116 25.14 -15.79 -35.96
CA ASN A 116 25.61 -16.85 -35.05
C ASN A 116 24.78 -17.02 -33.77
N GLN A 117 23.54 -16.53 -33.73
CA GLN A 117 22.71 -16.68 -32.54
C GLN A 117 22.10 -18.08 -32.40
N LEU A 118 22.13 -18.61 -31.18
CA LEU A 118 21.56 -19.91 -30.81
C LEU A 118 20.05 -19.77 -30.56
N PHE A 119 19.26 -20.34 -31.46
CA PHE A 119 17.80 -20.35 -31.32
C PHE A 119 17.34 -21.42 -30.33
N HIS A 120 16.50 -21.02 -29.39
CA HIS A 120 15.87 -21.95 -28.46
C HIS A 120 14.44 -22.27 -28.92
N LYS A 121 14.12 -23.57 -28.91
CA LYS A 121 12.79 -24.06 -29.27
C LYS A 121 11.83 -23.77 -28.12
N VAL A 122 10.75 -23.06 -28.41
CA VAL A 122 9.67 -22.80 -27.45
C VAL A 122 8.57 -23.84 -27.63
N THR A 123 8.07 -24.37 -26.52
CA THR A 123 6.89 -25.25 -26.51
C THR A 123 5.65 -24.38 -26.56
N TYR A 124 4.84 -24.56 -27.59
CA TYR A 124 3.63 -23.80 -27.79
C TYR A 124 2.43 -24.49 -27.12
N THR A 125 1.56 -23.71 -26.47
CA THR A 125 0.26 -24.21 -25.99
C THR A 125 -0.68 -24.44 -27.18
N ASN A 126 -1.77 -25.17 -26.96
CA ASN A 126 -2.67 -25.65 -28.02
C ASN A 126 -3.38 -24.55 -28.84
N ASP A 127 -3.25 -23.28 -28.44
CA ASP A 127 -3.81 -22.10 -29.13
C ASP A 127 -2.79 -21.39 -30.05
N ALA A 128 -1.65 -22.02 -30.32
CA ALA A 128 -0.57 -21.41 -31.08
C ALA A 128 -0.77 -21.45 -32.61
N PRO A 129 -0.17 -20.50 -33.34
CA PRO A 129 -0.20 -20.49 -34.80
C PRO A 129 0.37 -21.80 -35.37
N THR A 130 -0.32 -22.35 -36.38
CA THR A 130 -0.02 -23.65 -37.01
C THR A 130 1.38 -23.75 -37.65
N ARG A 131 2.08 -22.61 -37.77
CA ARG A 131 3.47 -22.55 -38.23
C ARG A 131 4.32 -21.74 -37.23
N PRO A 132 5.20 -22.38 -36.46
CA PRO A 132 6.12 -21.65 -35.61
C PRO A 132 7.10 -20.82 -36.46
N PRO A 133 7.49 -19.62 -36.01
CA PRO A 133 8.50 -18.82 -36.70
C PRO A 133 9.85 -19.55 -36.77
N SER A 134 10.64 -19.26 -37.81
CA SER A 134 11.97 -19.85 -38.04
C SER A 134 12.93 -19.64 -36.86
N CYS A 135 12.70 -18.58 -36.06
CA CYS A 135 13.36 -18.28 -34.80
C CYS A 135 12.28 -18.01 -33.74
N ALA A 136 12.13 -18.92 -32.77
CA ALA A 136 11.10 -18.83 -31.73
C ALA A 136 11.55 -18.03 -30.50
N SER A 137 12.83 -18.09 -30.14
CA SER A 137 13.40 -17.30 -29.04
C SER A 137 14.93 -17.20 -29.15
N VAL A 138 15.48 -16.08 -28.68
CA VAL A 138 16.91 -15.77 -28.55
C VAL A 138 17.12 -15.11 -27.19
N LEU A 139 18.27 -15.37 -26.55
CA LEU A 139 18.61 -14.70 -25.29
C LEU A 139 18.91 -13.22 -25.54
N VAL A 140 18.29 -12.34 -24.76
CA VAL A 140 18.53 -10.88 -24.86
C VAL A 140 20.01 -10.55 -24.63
N SER A 141 20.72 -11.34 -23.80
CA SER A 141 22.17 -11.21 -23.57
C SER A 141 23.01 -11.38 -24.84
N ASP A 142 22.49 -12.14 -25.80
CA ASP A 142 23.20 -12.49 -27.04
C ASP A 142 22.84 -11.52 -28.17
N SER A 143 21.87 -10.62 -27.95
CA SER A 143 21.52 -9.56 -28.88
C SER A 143 22.41 -8.34 -28.68
N SER A 144 22.86 -7.75 -29.79
CA SER A 144 23.64 -6.51 -29.73
C SER A 144 22.70 -5.36 -29.36
N CYS A 145 22.95 -4.69 -28.24
CA CYS A 145 22.27 -3.44 -27.92
C CYS A 145 22.62 -2.39 -28.99
N LYS A 146 21.61 -1.68 -29.47
CA LYS A 146 21.78 -0.50 -30.33
C LYS A 146 21.66 0.76 -29.50
#